data_AF-A0A968JDP3-F1
#
_entry.id   AF-A0A968JDP3-F1
#
_cell.length_a   1.000
_cell.length_b   1.000
_cell.length_c   1.000
_cell.angle_alpha   90.00
_cell.angle_beta   90.00
_cell.angle_gamma   90.00
#
_symmetry.space_group_name_H-M   'P 1'
#
loop_
_entity.id
_entity.type
_entity.pdbx_description
1 polymer ?
#
loop_
_entity_poly.entity_id
_entity_poly.type
_entity_poly.pdbx_seq_one_letter_code
_entity_poly.pdbx_strand_id
1 'polypeptide(L)' 'MCFGELGAVIAGSVAARTRPEDVTFFKSVGVAIQDMAVAHRVLQNAAARGLGVNVTL' A
#
# COMPACT_ATOMS: atom_id res chain seq x y z
N MET A 1 8.93 -19.33 9.97
CA MET A 1 8.63 -19.49 8.53
C MET A 1 7.81 -18.28 8.10
N CYS A 2 8.20 -17.57 7.04
CA CYS A 2 7.43 -16.45 6.51
C CYS A 2 6.42 -16.99 5.49
N PHE A 3 5.13 -16.68 5.67
CA PHE A 3 4.06 -17.17 4.79
C PHE A 3 4.07 -16.52 3.40
N GLY A 4 4.63 -15.31 3.27
CA GLY A 4 4.75 -14.60 2.01
C GLY A 4 4.81 -13.09 2.20
N GLU A 5 4.99 -12.36 1.10
CA GLU A 5 4.91 -10.91 1.08
C GLU A 5 3.45 -10.43 1.03
N LEU A 6 3.20 -9.21 1.50
CA LEU A 6 1.86 -8.60 1.48
C LEU A 6 1.28 -8.54 0.05
N GLY A 7 2.12 -8.27 -0.95
CA GLY A 7 1.68 -8.21 -2.35
C GLY A 7 1.15 -9.55 -2.88
N ALA A 8 1.74 -10.66 -2.47
CA ALA A 8 1.29 -12.01 -2.86
C ALA A 8 -0.06 -12.36 -2.21
N VAL A 9 -0.27 -11.92 -0.97
CA VAL A 9 -1.57 -12.06 -0.29
C VAL A 9 -2.65 -11.25 -0.99
N ILE A 10 -2.36 -10.01 -1.37
CA ILE A 10 -3.29 -9.14 -2.11
C ILE A 10 -3.62 -9.72 -3.48
N ALA A 11 -2.61 -10.28 -4.17
CA ALA A 11 -2.79 -10.91 -5.48
C ALA A 11 -3.51 -12.27 -5.41
N GLY A 12 -3.76 -12.81 -4.21
CA GLY A 12 -4.38 -14.12 -4.01
C GLY A 12 -3.47 -15.31 -4.34
N SER A 13 -2.18 -15.08 -4.60
CA SER A 13 -1.21 -16.15 -4.84
C SER A 13 -0.72 -16.82 -3.55
N VAL A 14 -0.92 -16.18 -2.41
CA VAL A 14 -0.67 -16.72 -1.06
C VAL A 14 -1.92 -16.53 -0.21
N ALA A 15 -2.33 -17.58 0.51
CA ALA A 15 -3.44 -17.50 1.45
C ALA A 15 -3.11 -16.60 2.65
N ALA A 16 -4.08 -15.79 3.08
CA ALA A 16 -4.00 -15.01 4.30
C ALA A 16 -4.27 -15.89 5.54
N ARG A 17 -4.93 -15.36 6.58
CA ARG A 17 -5.46 -16.18 7.68
C ARG A 17 -6.50 -17.16 7.14
N THR A 18 -6.38 -18.45 7.50
CA THR A 18 -7.31 -19.50 7.02
C THR A 18 -8.16 -20.11 8.13
N ARG A 19 -7.72 -20.03 9.39
CA ARG A 19 -8.46 -20.57 10.54
C ARG A 19 -8.57 -19.52 11.67
N PRO A 20 -9.63 -19.56 12.50
CA PRO A 20 -9.81 -18.63 13.61
C PRO A 20 -8.66 -18.61 14.63
N GLU A 21 -8.04 -19.76 14.88
CA GLU A 21 -6.95 -19.97 15.85
C GLU A 21 -5.57 -19.55 15.36
N ASP A 22 -5.40 -19.26 14.07
CA ASP A 22 -4.11 -18.85 13.50
C ASP A 22 -3.67 -17.52 14.11
N VAL A 23 -2.46 -17.47 14.67
CA VAL A 23 -1.81 -16.20 15.06
C VAL A 23 -0.99 -15.68 13.88
N THR A 24 -1.35 -14.51 13.36
CA THR A 24 -0.74 -13.89 12.18
C THR A 24 0.02 -12.63 12.56
N PHE A 25 1.26 -12.49 12.10
CA PHE A 25 2.06 -11.28 12.32
C PHE A 25 2.40 -10.62 10.99
N PHE A 26 1.95 -9.37 10.83
CA PHE A 26 2.40 -8.52 9.73
C PHE A 26 3.56 -7.66 10.21
N LYS A 27 4.66 -7.68 9.44
CA LYS A 27 5.80 -6.80 9.68
C LYS A 27 6.17 -6.06 8.39
N SER A 28 6.43 -4.76 8.55
CA SER A 28 6.94 -3.90 7.49
C SER A 28 8.13 -3.08 7.99
N VAL A 29 8.95 -2.65 7.04
CA VAL A 29 10.04 -1.66 7.20
C VAL A 29 9.75 -0.37 6.42
N GLY A 30 8.63 -0.28 5.72
CA GLY A 30 8.31 0.76 4.74
C GLY A 30 8.72 0.35 3.32
N VAL A 31 7.91 0.72 2.32
CA VAL A 31 8.19 0.42 0.90
C VAL A 31 7.88 1.67 0.08
N ALA A 32 8.90 2.25 -0.56
CA ALA A 32 8.79 3.53 -1.27
C ALA A 32 7.66 3.57 -2.33
N ILE A 33 7.33 2.44 -2.95
CA ILE A 33 6.25 2.38 -3.94
C ILE A 33 4.88 2.69 -3.32
N GLN A 34 4.69 2.37 -2.03
CA GLN A 34 3.46 2.68 -1.31
C GLN A 34 3.31 4.20 -1.16
N ASP A 35 4.40 4.89 -0.82
CA ASP A 35 4.42 6.36 -0.72
C ASP A 35 4.14 7.01 -2.08
N MET A 36 4.80 6.54 -3.14
CA MET A 36 4.62 7.06 -4.49
C MET A 36 3.20 6.84 -5.03
N ALA A 37 2.59 5.67 -4.77
CA ALA A 37 1.22 5.39 -5.18
C ALA A 37 0.23 6.34 -4.49
N VAL A 38 0.41 6.60 -3.19
CA VAL A 38 -0.42 7.57 -2.45
C VAL A 38 -0.19 8.99 -2.96
N ALA A 39 1.06 9.41 -3.13
CA ALA A 39 1.40 10.74 -3.62
C ALA A 39 0.77 11.02 -5.00
N HIS A 40 0.84 10.06 -5.92
CA HIS A 40 0.21 10.15 -7.23
C HIS A 40 -1.31 10.34 -7.11
N ARG A 41 -1.97 9.52 -6.28
CA ARG A 41 -3.43 9.62 -6.08
C ARG A 41 -3.84 10.95 -5.43
N VAL A 42 -3.07 11.43 -4.45
CA VAL A 42 -3.30 12.71 -3.80
C VAL A 42 -3.15 13.86 -4.80
N LEU A 43 -2.12 13.85 -5.63
CA LEU A 43 -1.91 14.88 -6.66
C LEU A 43 -3.06 14.92 -7.68
N GLN A 44 -3.51 13.75 -8.15
CA GLN A 44 -4.69 13.67 -9.03
C GLN A 44 -5.95 14.25 -8.38
N ASN A 45 -6.19 13.91 -7.12
CA ASN A 45 -7.35 14.43 -6.38
C ASN A 45 -7.25 15.94 -6.14
N ALA A 46 -6.04 16.46 -5.88
CA ALA A 46 -5.81 17.89 -5.70
C ALA A 46 -6.14 18.65 -6.98
N ALA A 47 -5.65 18.17 -8.13
CA ALA A 47 -5.97 18.76 -9.43
C ALA A 47 -7.49 18.76 -9.71
N ALA A 48 -8.17 17.64 -9.46
CA ALA A 48 -9.62 17.54 -9.68
C ALA A 48 -10.45 18.46 -8.76
N ARG A 49 -9.89 18.89 -7.63
CA ARG A 49 -10.57 19.73 -6.62
C ARG A 49 -10.08 21.17 -6.61
N GLY A 50 -9.17 21.55 -7.51
CA GLY A 50 -8.57 22.88 -7.52
C GLY A 50 -7.75 23.21 -6.27
N LEU A 51 -7.08 22.21 -5.70
CA LEU A 51 -6.25 22.36 -4.49
C LEU A 51 -4.76 22.41 -4.84
N GLY A 52 -3.99 23.17 -4.05
CA GLY A 52 -2.54 23.30 -4.20
C GLY A 52 -2.13 24.55 -5.00
N VAL A 53 -0.83 24.67 -5.27
CA VAL A 53 -0.23 25.78 -6.03
C VAL A 53 0.82 25.24 -6.99
N ASN A 54 0.91 25.82 -8.18
CA ASN A 54 2.01 25.55 -9.10
C ASN A 54 3.21 26.40 -8.70
N VAL A 55 4.39 25.78 -8.68
CA VAL A 55 5.67 26.44 -8.40
C VAL A 55 6.63 26.20 -9.56
N THR A 56 7.39 27.23 -9.93
CA THR A 56 8.46 27.11 -10.93
C THR A 56 9.73 26.65 -10.21
N LEU A 57 10.49 25.77 -10.87
CA LEU A 57 11.81 25.31 -10.38
C LEU A 57 12.90 26.34 -10.64
#